data_AF-A0A1R2BZI7-F1
#
_entry.id   AF-A0A1R2BZI7-F1
#
_cell.length_a   1.000
_cell.length_b   1.000
_cell.length_c   1.000
_cell.angle_alpha   90.00
_cell.angle_beta   90.00
_cell.angle_gamma   90.00
#
_symmetry.space_group_name_H-M   'P 1'
#
loop_
_entity.id
_entity.type
_entity.pdbx_description
1 polymer ?
#
loop_
_entity_poly.entity_id
_entity_poly.type
_entity_poly.pdbx_seq_one_letter_code
_entity_poly.pdbx_strand_id
1 'polypeptide(L)'
;MGNVCPLKKGDDPNDLDEGEKDEQKDEPSIDDPYDLNVEVKKGVVVIYTHPKQKDCQTVQDLFASINMKPLIVDVSKDSNPKKLLHALKKLTNDPEPPYVFITGKYFGRLTEIDAGIKNHTVQRIINKWLDSRVGFGQN
;
A
#
# COMPACT_ATOMS: atom_id res chain seq x y z
N MET A 1 -22.31 19.83 -61.46
CA MET A 1 -22.85 18.49 -61.77
C MET A 1 -21.67 17.61 -62.17
N GLY A 2 -21.09 16.89 -61.21
CA GLY A 2 -20.01 15.93 -61.45
C GLY A 2 -20.59 14.53 -61.33
N ASN A 3 -20.75 13.85 -62.46
CA ASN A 3 -21.06 12.43 -62.52
C ASN A 3 -19.77 11.63 -62.24
N VAL A 4 -19.88 10.55 -61.46
CA VAL A 4 -19.34 9.22 -61.80
C VAL A 4 -19.80 8.21 -60.75
N CYS A 5 -20.57 7.23 -61.21
CA CYS A 5 -20.68 5.86 -60.71
C CYS A 5 -20.18 4.96 -61.87
N PRO A 6 -20.04 3.63 -61.75
CA PRO A 6 -19.47 2.78 -60.69
C PRO A 6 -18.44 1.79 -61.30
N LEU A 7 -17.73 0.98 -60.49
CA LEU A 7 -17.36 -0.38 -60.92
C LEU A 7 -17.08 -1.30 -59.72
N LYS A 8 -17.77 -2.44 -59.82
CA LYS A 8 -17.85 -3.66 -59.01
C LYS A 8 -16.51 -4.39 -58.95
N LYS A 9 -16.24 -5.17 -57.89
CA LYS A 9 -16.29 -6.66 -57.91
C LYS A 9 -15.48 -7.31 -56.77
N GLY A 10 -16.07 -8.39 -56.22
CA GLY A 10 -15.38 -9.54 -55.61
C GLY A 10 -15.24 -9.48 -54.09
N ASP A 11 -15.34 -10.55 -53.30
CA ASP A 11 -15.69 -11.97 -53.45
C ASP A 11 -16.01 -12.46 -52.00
N ASP A 12 -16.93 -13.41 -51.84
CA ASP A 12 -17.19 -14.20 -50.62
C ASP A 12 -16.26 -15.43 -50.67
N PRO A 13 -15.60 -15.96 -49.59
CA PRO A 13 -16.27 -16.55 -48.41
C PRO A 13 -15.49 -16.63 -47.05
N ASN A 14 -16.23 -16.97 -45.98
CA ASN A 14 -15.87 -17.71 -44.74
C ASN A 14 -14.71 -17.34 -43.79
N ASP A 15 -15.11 -17.25 -42.51
CA ASP A 15 -14.46 -17.77 -41.28
C ASP A 15 -13.15 -17.15 -40.80
N LEU A 16 -13.22 -16.42 -39.68
CA LEU A 16 -12.41 -16.68 -38.49
C LEU A 16 -13.03 -15.96 -37.28
N ASP A 17 -13.48 -16.76 -36.32
CA ASP A 17 -13.72 -16.40 -34.93
C ASP A 17 -12.43 -15.83 -34.32
N GLU A 18 -12.46 -14.60 -33.84
CA GLU A 18 -11.57 -14.14 -32.77
C GLU A 18 -12.41 -13.39 -31.74
N GLY A 19 -12.86 -14.13 -30.74
CA GLY A 19 -13.20 -13.53 -29.46
C GLY A 19 -11.96 -12.90 -28.84
N GLU A 20 -12.05 -11.63 -28.50
CA GLU A 20 -11.24 -11.05 -27.43
C GLU A 20 -12.19 -10.78 -26.26
N LYS A 21 -12.26 -11.79 -25.39
CA LYS A 21 -12.47 -11.59 -23.96
C LYS A 21 -11.24 -10.87 -23.39
N ASP A 22 -11.43 -10.40 -22.16
CA ASP A 22 -10.42 -9.83 -21.26
C ASP A 22 -10.29 -8.31 -21.44
N GLU A 23 -10.66 -7.49 -20.48
CA GLU A 23 -10.34 -7.64 -19.06
C GLU A 23 -11.59 -7.31 -18.24
N GLN A 24 -12.26 -8.36 -17.76
CA GLN A 24 -12.88 -8.29 -16.45
C GLN A 24 -11.77 -7.85 -15.50
N LYS A 25 -11.76 -6.57 -15.13
CA LYS A 25 -11.16 -6.21 -13.86
C LYS A 25 -12.10 -6.82 -12.85
N ASP A 26 -11.78 -8.05 -12.44
CA ASP A 26 -12.17 -8.62 -11.16
C ASP A 26 -11.93 -7.51 -10.15
N GLU A 27 -12.96 -6.70 -9.88
CA GLU A 27 -12.95 -5.77 -8.79
C GLU A 27 -12.81 -6.68 -7.57
N PRO A 28 -11.65 -6.68 -6.91
CA PRO A 28 -11.42 -7.61 -5.83
C PRO A 28 -12.47 -7.30 -4.78
N SER A 29 -13.27 -8.31 -4.43
CA SER A 29 -14.34 -8.15 -3.45
C SER A 29 -13.77 -7.51 -2.19
N ILE A 30 -14.51 -6.57 -1.60
CA ILE A 30 -14.05 -5.78 -0.44
C ILE A 30 -13.69 -6.70 0.75
N ASP A 31 -14.22 -7.92 0.75
CA ASP A 31 -13.99 -8.96 1.75
C ASP A 31 -12.71 -9.78 1.56
N ASP A 32 -12.07 -9.73 0.40
CA ASP A 32 -10.81 -10.44 0.18
C ASP A 32 -9.69 -9.78 1.01
N PRO A 33 -8.95 -10.54 1.86
CA PRO A 33 -7.93 -9.98 2.72
C PRO A 33 -6.84 -9.30 1.88
N TYR A 34 -6.69 -7.98 2.05
CA TYR A 34 -5.55 -7.26 1.47
C TYR A 34 -4.28 -7.73 2.19
N ASP A 35 -3.29 -8.21 1.45
CA ASP A 35 -2.05 -8.70 2.06
C ASP A 35 -1.16 -7.52 2.48
N LEU A 36 -1.53 -6.89 3.59
CA LEU A 36 -0.74 -5.88 4.29
C LEU A 36 0.59 -6.45 4.83
N ASN A 37 0.71 -7.78 4.84
CA ASN A 37 1.88 -8.46 5.36
C ASN A 37 3.12 -8.25 4.50
N VAL A 38 3.02 -8.03 3.19
CA VAL A 38 4.20 -7.86 2.33
C VAL A 38 5.08 -6.70 2.80
N GLU A 39 4.50 -5.53 3.07
CA GLU A 39 5.27 -4.32 3.39
C GLU A 39 5.62 -4.29 4.88
N VAL A 40 4.67 -4.64 5.75
CA VAL A 40 4.84 -4.64 7.20
C VAL A 40 5.85 -5.71 7.66
N LYS A 41 6.05 -6.79 6.89
CA LYS A 41 7.12 -7.77 7.16
C LYS A 41 8.49 -7.37 6.63
N LYS A 42 8.55 -6.48 5.61
CA LYS A 42 9.80 -6.00 5.02
C LYS A 42 10.46 -4.92 5.88
N GLY A 43 9.67 -3.99 6.41
CA GLY A 43 10.16 -2.87 7.22
C GLY A 43 10.10 -3.11 8.72
N VAL A 44 11.11 -2.63 9.45
CA VAL A 44 11.04 -2.54 10.93
C VAL A 44 10.00 -1.51 11.36
N VAL A 45 9.91 -0.40 10.63
CA VAL A 45 8.88 0.61 10.77
C VAL A 45 8.27 0.84 9.39
N VAL A 46 6.95 0.77 9.30
CA VAL A 46 6.19 1.00 8.07
C VAL A 46 5.13 2.06 8.34
N ILE A 47 5.08 3.08 7.49
CA ILE A 47 4.14 4.19 7.62
C ILE A 47 3.32 4.22 6.34
N TYR A 48 2.02 3.94 6.47
CA TYR A 48 1.07 4.16 5.39
C TYR A 48 0.61 5.61 5.42
N THR A 49 0.90 6.33 4.34
CA THR A 49 0.59 7.76 4.19
C THR A 49 -0.45 7.97 3.10
N HIS A 50 -1.07 9.15 3.11
CA HIS A 50 -1.98 9.56 2.06
C HIS A 50 -1.77 11.06 1.78
N PRO A 51 -1.66 11.47 0.50
CA PRO A 51 -1.27 12.85 0.13
C PRO A 51 -2.25 13.93 0.60
N LYS A 52 -3.49 13.57 0.92
CA LYS A 52 -4.48 14.50 1.48
C LYS A 52 -4.25 14.85 2.95
N GLN A 53 -3.45 14.08 3.69
CA GLN A 53 -3.27 14.23 5.14
C GLN A 53 -1.93 14.90 5.46
N LYS A 54 -1.99 16.05 6.17
CA LYS A 54 -0.80 16.83 6.54
C LYS A 54 0.05 16.14 7.61
N ASP A 55 -0.58 15.36 8.48
CA ASP A 55 0.07 14.66 9.59
C ASP A 55 1.10 13.62 9.11
N CYS A 56 0.97 13.14 7.87
CA CYS A 56 1.91 12.19 7.28
C CYS A 56 3.34 12.74 7.21
N GLN A 57 3.51 14.05 6.97
CA GLN A 57 4.83 14.67 6.90
C GLN A 57 5.45 14.78 8.29
N THR A 58 4.65 15.13 9.30
CA THR A 58 5.11 15.26 10.69
C THR A 58 5.59 13.92 11.24
N VAL A 59 4.88 12.83 10.99
CA VAL A 59 5.31 11.49 11.42
C VAL A 59 6.66 11.11 10.79
N GLN A 60 6.86 11.40 9.50
CA GLN A 60 8.13 11.15 8.83
C GLN A 60 9.29 11.93 9.46
N ASP A 61 9.07 13.21 9.76
CA ASP A 61 10.06 14.08 10.39
C ASP A 61 10.42 13.63 11.82
N LEU A 62 9.43 13.15 12.58
CA LEU A 62 9.66 12.57 13.91
C LEU A 62 10.59 11.35 13.86
N PHE A 63 10.38 10.45 12.89
CA PHE A 63 11.27 9.31 12.71
C PHE A 63 12.66 9.71 12.20
N ALA A 64 12.73 10.71 11.32
CA ALA A 64 14.00 11.27 10.86
C ALA A 64 14.80 11.89 12.02
N SER A 65 14.12 12.57 12.95
CA SER A 65 14.73 13.20 14.13
C SER A 65 15.41 12.19 15.06
N ILE A 66 14.94 10.95 15.10
CA ILE A 66 15.56 9.85 15.85
C ILE A 66 16.49 8.98 15.00
N ASN A 67 16.88 9.47 13.82
CA ASN A 67 17.76 8.79 12.86
C ASN A 67 17.25 7.39 12.45
N MET A 68 15.92 7.21 12.42
CA MET A 68 15.27 6.00 11.94
C MET A 68 14.75 6.19 10.53
N LYS A 69 14.91 5.16 9.69
CA LYS A 69 14.41 5.14 8.31
C LYS A 69 13.14 4.27 8.22
N PRO A 70 11.95 4.86 8.32
CA PRO A 70 10.71 4.13 8.10
C PRO A 70 10.51 3.83 6.61
N LEU A 71 9.85 2.71 6.33
CA LEU A 71 9.33 2.40 5.00
C LEU A 71 8.04 3.20 4.79
N ILE A 72 8.05 4.14 3.85
CA ILE A 72 6.88 4.95 3.53
C ILE A 72 6.11 4.30 2.39
N VAL A 73 4.84 4.01 2.63
CA VAL A 73 3.92 3.44 1.66
C VAL A 73 2.83 4.45 1.38
N ASP A 74 2.83 5.00 0.17
CA ASP A 74 1.78 5.92 -0.25
C ASP A 74 0.57 5.12 -0.72
N VAL A 75 -0.49 5.14 0.09
CA VAL A 75 -1.72 4.39 -0.18
C VAL A 75 -2.39 4.84 -1.47
N SER A 76 -2.18 6.10 -1.91
CA SER A 76 -2.77 6.60 -3.17
C SER A 76 -2.05 6.08 -4.42
N LYS A 77 -0.84 5.53 -4.28
CA LYS A 77 -0.05 4.98 -5.41
C LYS A 77 -0.23 3.48 -5.59
N ASP A 78 -0.94 2.85 -4.66
CA ASP A 78 -1.25 1.43 -4.72
C ASP A 78 -2.20 1.13 -5.89
N SER A 79 -2.17 -0.09 -6.42
CA SER A 79 -3.06 -0.53 -7.50
C SER A 79 -4.54 -0.49 -7.09
N ASN A 80 -4.84 -0.67 -5.80
CA ASN A 80 -6.18 -0.70 -5.22
C ASN A 80 -6.26 0.14 -3.92
N PRO A 81 -6.19 1.48 -4.01
CA PRO A 81 -6.08 2.37 -2.85
C PRO A 81 -7.28 2.26 -1.90
N LYS A 82 -8.49 2.04 -2.45
CA LYS A 82 -9.72 1.88 -1.66
C LYS A 82 -9.70 0.62 -0.80
N LYS A 83 -9.22 -0.50 -1.36
CA LYS A 83 -9.17 -1.79 -0.66
C LYS A 83 -8.08 -1.78 0.41
N LEU A 84 -6.92 -1.20 0.09
CA LEU A 84 -5.84 -0.98 1.04
C LEU A 84 -6.31 -0.11 2.23
N LEU A 85 -6.96 1.03 1.98
CA LEU A 85 -7.54 1.87 3.04
C LEU A 85 -8.58 1.11 3.88
N HIS A 86 -9.46 0.34 3.23
CA HIS A 86 -10.47 -0.43 3.93
C HIS A 86 -9.84 -1.47 4.87
N ALA A 87 -8.83 -2.19 4.40
CA ALA A 87 -8.10 -3.17 5.19
C ALA A 87 -7.33 -2.51 6.35
N LEU A 88 -6.65 -1.38 6.09
CA LEU A 88 -5.97 -0.61 7.13
C LEU A 88 -6.95 -0.16 8.21
N LYS A 89 -8.08 0.45 7.82
CA LYS A 89 -9.13 0.86 8.75
C LYS A 89 -9.68 -0.31 9.58
N LYS A 90 -9.87 -1.48 8.96
CA LYS A 90 -10.33 -2.68 9.65
C LYS A 90 -9.31 -3.23 10.65
N LEU A 91 -8.01 -3.15 10.34
CA LEU A 91 -6.94 -3.61 11.22
C LEU A 91 -6.64 -2.64 12.38
N THR A 92 -6.64 -1.34 12.11
CA THR A 92 -6.24 -0.32 13.08
C THR A 92 -7.42 0.19 13.89
N ASN A 93 -8.64 -0.02 13.39
CA ASN A 93 -9.87 0.63 13.87
C ASN A 93 -9.81 2.16 13.77
N ASP A 94 -8.83 2.71 13.03
CA ASP A 94 -8.64 4.14 12.83
C ASP A 94 -9.20 4.59 11.48
N PRO A 95 -9.93 5.72 11.44
CA PRO A 95 -10.67 6.11 10.25
C PRO A 95 -9.78 6.63 9.13
N GLU A 96 -8.61 7.19 9.45
CA GLU A 96 -7.76 7.90 8.49
C GLU A 96 -6.25 7.72 8.77
N PRO A 97 -5.40 7.76 7.73
CA PRO A 97 -3.95 7.76 7.85
C PRO A 97 -3.43 9.05 8.50
N PRO A 98 -2.18 9.08 9.04
CA PRO A 98 -1.13 8.06 8.89
C PRO A 98 -1.34 6.82 9.78
N TYR A 99 -1.12 5.63 9.22
CA TYR A 99 -1.09 4.38 9.99
C TYR A 99 0.35 3.91 10.16
N VAL A 100 0.83 3.86 11.40
CA VAL A 100 2.21 3.43 11.68
C VAL A 100 2.23 2.03 12.26
N PHE A 101 3.05 1.19 11.64
CA PHE A 101 3.34 -0.16 12.08
C PHE A 101 4.81 -0.25 12.48
N ILE A 102 5.06 -0.90 13.62
CA ILE A 102 6.40 -1.17 14.13
C ILE A 102 6.50 -2.68 14.32
N THR A 103 7.49 -3.30 13.69
CA THR A 103 7.83 -4.72 13.83
C THR A 103 6.66 -5.67 13.51
N GLY A 104 5.83 -5.36 12.51
CA GLY A 104 4.65 -6.18 12.20
C GLY A 104 3.35 -5.72 12.86
N LYS A 105 3.40 -4.81 13.84
CA LYS A 105 2.25 -4.48 14.68
C LYS A 105 1.85 -3.02 14.55
N TYR A 106 0.54 -2.77 14.52
CA TYR A 106 0.02 -1.41 14.57
C TYR A 106 0.45 -0.74 15.87
N PHE A 107 1.10 0.42 15.77
CA PHE A 107 1.56 1.20 16.91
C PHE A 107 0.63 2.39 17.19
N GLY A 108 0.14 3.06 16.14
CA GLY A 108 -0.77 4.19 16.27
C GLY A 108 -0.61 5.22 15.16
N ARG A 109 -1.13 6.42 15.43
CA ARG A 109 -1.05 7.61 14.57
C ARG A 109 -0.01 8.60 15.09
N LEU A 110 -0.08 9.85 14.63
CA LEU A 110 0.86 10.91 15.00
C LEU A 110 0.99 11.10 16.53
N THR A 111 -0.12 11.14 17.26
CA THR A 111 -0.14 11.36 18.71
C THR A 111 0.58 10.26 19.49
N GLU A 112 0.30 9.00 19.14
CA GLU A 112 0.94 7.84 19.77
C GLU A 112 2.44 7.79 19.42
N ILE A 113 2.80 8.16 18.20
CA ILE A 113 4.20 8.17 17.74
C ILE A 113 5.00 9.27 18.42
N ASP A 114 4.47 10.50 18.47
CA ASP A 114 5.12 11.61 19.19
C ASP A 114 5.37 11.24 20.66
N ALA A 115 4.34 10.72 21.34
CA ALA A 115 4.48 10.24 22.72
C ALA A 115 5.45 9.07 22.83
N GLY A 116 5.42 8.13 21.89
CA GLY A 116 6.28 6.95 21.86
C GLY A 116 7.75 7.28 21.62
N ILE A 117 8.03 8.33 20.86
CA ILE A 117 9.38 8.84 20.62
C ILE A 117 9.88 9.61 21.84
N LYS A 118 9.07 10.51 22.40
CA LYS A 118 9.40 11.25 23.63
C LYS A 118 9.70 10.35 24.82
N ASN A 119 8.96 9.24 24.95
CA ASN A 119 9.17 8.26 26.01
C ASN A 119 10.19 7.16 25.67
N HIS A 120 10.88 7.26 24.53
CA HIS A 120 11.83 6.25 24.02
C HIS A 120 11.22 4.84 23.83
N THR A 121 9.89 4.71 23.81
CA THR A 121 9.17 3.45 23.65
C THR A 121 9.41 2.84 22.27
N VAL A 122 9.35 3.67 21.21
CA VAL A 122 9.60 3.24 19.82
C VAL A 122 10.99 2.63 19.69
N GLN A 123 12.01 3.33 20.20
CA GLN A 123 13.40 2.88 20.18
C GLN A 123 13.58 1.58 20.98
N ARG A 124 12.95 1.48 22.15
CA ARG A 124 13.00 0.26 22.99
C ARG A 124 12.40 -0.94 22.28
N ILE A 125 11.25 -0.79 21.62
CA ILE A 125 10.59 -1.89 20.88
C ILE A 125 11.50 -2.35 19.73
N ILE A 126 12.04 -1.42 18.98
CA ILE A 126 12.92 -1.72 17.83
C ILE A 126 14.20 -2.39 18.28
N ASN A 127 14.88 -1.85 19.31
CA ASN A 127 16.11 -2.44 19.85
C ASN A 127 15.86 -3.85 20.40
N LYS A 128 14.75 -4.05 21.13
CA LYS A 128 14.37 -5.38 21.64
C LYS A 128 14.11 -6.38 20.51
N TRP A 129 13.46 -5.94 19.43
CA TRP A 129 13.21 -6.77 18.27
C TRP A 129 14.49 -7.12 17.51
N LEU A 130 15.41 -6.16 17.37
CA LEU A 130 16.72 -6.38 16.76
C LEU A 130 17.55 -7.38 17.58
N ASP A 131 17.63 -7.20 18.89
CA ASP A 131 18.30 -8.12 19.81
C ASP A 131 17.76 -9.56 19.69
N SER A 132 16.44 -9.72 19.65
CA SER A 132 15.78 -11.02 19.49
C SER A 132 16.10 -11.71 18.15
N ARG A 133 16.45 -10.96 17.10
CA ARG A 133 16.82 -11.51 15.79
C ARG A 133 18.32 -11.76 15.63
N VAL A 134 19.15 -10.97 16.30
CA VAL A 134 20.62 -11.12 16.29
C VAL A 134 21.04 -12.31 17.17
N GLY A 135 20.24 -12.69 18.18
CA GLY A 135 20.51 -13.81 19.08
C GLY A 135 20.47 -15.23 18.47
N PHE A 136 20.12 -15.40 17.18
CA PHE A 136 20.10 -16.73 16.51
C PHE A 136 21.28 -16.98 15.57
N GLY A 137 22.31 -16.13 15.63
CA GLY A 137 23.54 -16.29 14.85
C GLY A 137 24.75 -16.61 15.72
N GLN A 138 24.75 -17.75 16.44
CA GLN A 138 25.94 -18.45 16.94
C GLN A 138 25.54 -19.75 17.67
N ASN A 139 25.56 -20.86 16.94
CA ASN A 139 26.12 -22.14 17.38
C ASN A 139 26.26 -23.09 16.18
#